data_AF-A0A9W7DUM9-F1
#
_entry.id   AF-A0A9W7DUM9-F1
#
_cell.length_a   1.000
_cell.length_b   1.000
_cell.length_c   1.000
_cell.angle_alpha   90.00
_cell.angle_beta   90.00
_cell.angle_gamma   90.00
#
_symmetry.space_group_name_H-M   'P 1'
#
loop_
_entity.id
_entity.type
_entity.pdbx_description
1 polymer ?
#
loop_
_entity_poly.entity_id
_entity_poly.type
_entity_poly.pdbx_seq_one_letter_code
_entity_poly.pdbx_strand_id
1 'polypeptide(L)'
;MNYDAVHISGYLHKMTRDGRWQKRWFETNGNFLTYYKSKKMTKLLAALNLPQVGEIKAIEQGKTIEAMVVSEGKTVEAMEDNDGSFFTIELNERIYTLKADNLKEALRWVATLNALKVGGQNEERKGELADVEKTQRGGCMPCCA
;
A
#
# COMPACT_ATOMS: atom_id res chain seq x y z
N MET A 1 20.13 2.47 8.30
CA MET A 1 19.47 3.37 7.33
C MET A 1 18.23 3.90 8.02
N ASN A 2 18.09 5.22 8.09
CA ASN A 2 17.09 5.90 8.90
C ASN A 2 15.69 5.69 8.28
N TYR A 3 14.80 4.98 8.99
CA TYR A 3 13.41 4.78 8.56
C TYR A 3 12.55 6.05 8.74
N ASP A 4 13.14 7.16 9.18
CA ASP A 4 12.51 8.48 9.34
C ASP A 4 12.10 9.15 8.02
N ALA A 5 12.47 8.64 6.84
CA ALA A 5 12.54 9.50 5.65
C ALA A 5 11.35 9.43 4.67
N VAL A 6 10.50 8.40 4.70
CA VAL A 6 9.42 8.27 3.69
C VAL A 6 8.04 8.33 4.33
N HIS A 7 7.72 9.53 4.82
CA HIS A 7 6.38 9.90 5.24
C HIS A 7 5.69 10.67 4.10
N ILE A 8 4.58 10.14 3.58
CA ILE A 8 3.70 10.83 2.64
C ILE A 8 2.29 10.91 3.22
N SER A 9 1.65 12.05 3.03
CA SER A 9 0.28 12.29 3.44
C SER A 9 -0.43 13.17 2.42
N GLY A 10 -1.73 12.94 2.25
CA GLY A 10 -2.48 13.62 1.21
C GLY A 10 -3.93 13.18 1.13
N TYR A 11 -4.72 13.94 0.37
CA TYR A 11 -6.08 13.52 0.05
C TYR A 11 -6.08 12.58 -1.15
N LEU A 12 -6.77 11.45 -1.01
CA LEU A 12 -7.05 10.54 -2.11
C LEU A 12 -8.56 10.26 -2.16
N HIS A 13 -9.04 9.87 -3.33
CA HIS A 13 -10.39 9.37 -3.47
C HIS A 13 -10.37 7.85 -3.42
N LYS A 14 -11.10 7.26 -2.49
CA LYS A 14 -11.25 5.82 -2.34
C LYS A 14 -12.60 5.38 -2.86
N MET A 15 -12.63 4.37 -3.73
CA MET A 15 -13.87 3.76 -4.18
C MET A 15 -14.54 2.98 -3.04
N THR A 16 -15.84 3.15 -2.83
CA THR A 16 -16.62 2.30 -1.92
C THR A 16 -17.08 1.04 -2.63
N ARG A 17 -17.57 0.07 -1.85
CA ARG A 17 -18.19 -1.14 -2.40
C ARG A 17 -19.40 -0.81 -3.29
N ASP A 18 -20.08 0.30 -3.01
CA ASP A 18 -21.22 0.80 -3.78
C ASP A 18 -20.80 1.55 -5.06
N GLY A 19 -19.52 1.55 -5.41
CA GLY A 19 -18.99 2.23 -6.60
C GLY A 19 -18.87 3.76 -6.47
N ARG A 20 -19.02 4.33 -5.26
CA ARG A 20 -18.93 5.77 -5.04
C ARG A 20 -17.52 6.19 -4.62
N TRP A 21 -17.02 7.28 -5.18
CA TRP A 21 -15.74 7.86 -4.78
C TRP A 21 -15.87 8.68 -3.49
N GLN A 22 -14.98 8.45 -2.53
CA GLN A 22 -14.94 9.19 -1.27
C GLN A 22 -13.56 9.80 -1.03
N LYS A 23 -13.50 11.12 -0.89
CA LYS A 23 -12.29 11.82 -0.47
C LYS A 23 -11.94 11.47 0.98
N ARG A 24 -10.71 11.00 1.21
CA ARG A 24 -10.17 10.63 2.53
C ARG A 24 -8.73 11.14 2.65
N TRP A 25 -8.33 11.47 3.88
CA TRP A 25 -6.95 11.84 4.16
C TRP A 25 -6.16 10.58 4.46
N PHE A 26 -5.16 10.29 3.66
CA PHE A 26 -4.26 9.14 3.82
C PHE A 26 -2.91 9.62 4.34
N GLU A 27 -2.26 8.76 5.12
CA GLU A 27 -0.96 9.02 5.71
C GLU A 27 -0.19 7.70 5.91
N THR A 28 1.10 7.71 5.60
CA THR A 28 2.00 6.61 5.96
C THR A 28 2.63 6.88 7.32
N ASN A 29 2.42 5.98 8.28
CA ASN A 29 3.02 6.03 9.61
C ASN A 29 3.81 4.74 9.84
N GLY A 30 5.14 4.82 9.66
CA GLY A 30 6.01 3.65 9.63
C GLY A 30 5.58 2.65 8.56
N ASN A 31 5.29 1.42 8.98
CA ASN A 31 4.82 0.33 8.10
C ASN A 31 3.30 0.29 7.92
N PHE A 32 2.57 1.30 8.41
CA PHE A 32 1.12 1.36 8.28
C PHE A 32 0.69 2.45 7.32
N LEU A 33 -0.29 2.16 6.47
CA LEU A 33 -1.05 3.16 5.74
C LEU A 33 -2.35 3.41 6.50
N THR A 34 -2.49 4.58 7.09
CA THR A 34 -3.70 4.99 7.81
C THR A 34 -4.54 5.93 6.96
N TYR A 35 -5.85 5.92 7.18
CA TYR A 35 -6.70 6.97 6.62
C TYR A 35 -7.78 7.45 7.58
N TYR A 36 -8.13 8.71 7.41
CA TYR A 36 -9.01 9.48 8.28
C TYR A 36 -10.16 10.10 7.48
N LYS A 37 -11.21 10.51 8.20
CA LYS A 37 -12.31 11.26 7.59
C LYS A 37 -11.84 12.61 7.01
N SER A 38 -10.89 13.26 7.67
CA SER A 38 -10.35 14.58 7.27
C SER A 38 -8.91 14.74 7.74
N LYS A 39 -8.20 15.76 7.21
CA LYS A 39 -6.82 16.11 7.61
C LYS A 39 -6.66 16.44 9.10
N LYS A 40 -7.75 16.75 9.81
CA LYS A 40 -7.71 16.98 11.27
C LYS A 40 -7.48 15.69 12.06
N MET A 41 -7.45 14.52 11.41
CA MET A 41 -7.19 13.20 12.00
C MET A 41 -8.11 12.84 13.19
N THR A 42 -9.28 13.48 13.30
CA THR A 42 -10.18 13.30 14.45
C THR A 42 -10.80 11.92 14.55
N LYS A 43 -10.84 11.18 13.44
CA LYS A 43 -11.35 9.81 13.38
C LYS A 43 -10.53 8.98 12.42
N LEU A 44 -9.72 8.07 12.99
CA LEU A 44 -9.06 6.99 12.25
C LEU A 44 -10.14 6.04 11.73
N LEU A 45 -10.13 5.78 10.42
CA LEU A 45 -11.11 4.91 9.78
C LEU A 45 -10.54 3.53 9.46
N ALA A 46 -9.27 3.45 9.09
CA ALA A 46 -8.54 2.18 9.05
C ALA A 46 -7.02 2.42 9.14
N ALA A 47 -6.32 1.36 9.54
CA ALA A 47 -4.87 1.23 9.46
C ALA A 47 -4.56 -0.08 8.71
N LEU A 48 -3.81 0.02 7.61
CA LEU A 48 -3.41 -1.11 6.79
C LEU A 48 -1.95 -1.45 7.09
N ASN A 49 -1.67 -2.70 7.46
CA ASN A 49 -0.30 -3.17 7.66
C ASN A 49 0.37 -3.46 6.30
N LEU A 50 1.30 -2.62 5.87
CA LEU A 50 1.89 -2.69 4.52
C LEU A 50 2.68 -3.99 4.25
N PRO A 51 3.47 -4.54 5.18
CA PRO A 51 4.05 -5.88 5.06
C PRO A 51 3.06 -6.99 4.70
N GLN A 52 1.81 -6.88 5.19
CA GLN A 52 0.76 -7.89 5.03
C GLN A 52 -0.16 -7.64 3.83
N VAL A 53 -0.08 -6.48 3.18
CA VAL A 53 -0.90 -6.26 1.97
C VAL A 53 -0.37 -7.08 0.80
N GLY A 54 -1.25 -7.46 -0.11
CA GLY A 54 -0.93 -8.09 -1.38
C GLY A 54 -0.29 -7.10 -2.35
N GLU A 55 -0.69 -7.16 -3.60
CA GLU A 55 -0.07 -6.35 -4.64
C GLU A 55 -0.50 -4.88 -4.61
N ILE A 56 0.45 -3.96 -4.83
CA ILE A 56 0.20 -2.52 -4.94
C ILE A 56 0.67 -2.05 -6.32
N LYS A 57 -0.28 -1.64 -7.17
CA LYS A 57 -0.04 -1.30 -8.58
C LYS A 57 -0.80 -0.06 -9.03
N ALA A 58 -0.14 0.80 -9.79
CA ALA A 58 -0.81 1.86 -10.54
C ALA A 58 -1.59 1.25 -11.71
N ILE A 59 -2.79 1.78 -11.97
CA ILE A 59 -3.61 1.38 -13.12
C ILE A 59 -3.40 2.43 -14.20
N GLU A 60 -2.58 2.09 -15.20
CA GLU A 60 -2.51 2.84 -16.45
C GLU A 60 -3.68 2.39 -17.33
N GLN A 61 -4.81 3.09 -17.29
CA GLN A 61 -5.86 2.90 -18.29
C GLN A 61 -5.35 3.47 -19.62
N GLY A 62 -4.68 2.65 -20.43
CA GLY A 62 -4.13 3.12 -21.70
C GLY A 62 -3.06 2.26 -22.37
N LYS A 63 -2.53 1.18 -21.76
CA LYS A 63 -1.69 0.21 -22.49
C LYS A 63 -2.52 -0.84 -23.23
N THR A 64 -3.39 -0.37 -24.12
CA THR A 64 -3.79 -1.07 -25.34
C THR A 64 -4.01 -0.07 -26.48
N ILE A 65 -3.12 0.93 -26.60
CA ILE A 65 -2.86 1.58 -27.90
C ILE A 65 -1.80 0.76 -28.68
N GLU A 66 -1.64 -0.53 -28.37
CA GLU A 66 -1.06 -1.52 -29.28
C GLU A 66 -2.14 -2.19 -30.16
N ALA A 67 -3.39 -1.72 -30.09
CA ALA A 67 -4.33 -1.80 -31.22
C ALA A 67 -4.04 -0.68 -32.24
N MET A 68 -2.75 -0.42 -32.51
CA MET A 68 -2.24 0.54 -33.48
C MET A 68 -2.37 -0.01 -34.91
N VAL A 69 -3.47 -0.68 -35.25
CA VAL A 69 -3.89 -1.18 -36.58
C VAL A 69 -5.41 -1.42 -36.44
N VAL A 70 -6.40 -0.85 -37.14
CA VAL A 70 -6.54 -0.07 -38.37
C VAL A 70 -7.97 0.54 -38.42
N SER A 71 -8.15 1.53 -39.30
CA SER A 71 -9.40 2.00 -39.95
C SER A 71 -10.27 3.06 -39.23
N GLU A 72 -10.22 4.25 -39.84
CA GLU A 72 -11.29 5.21 -40.07
C GLU A 72 -12.41 5.32 -39.02
N GLY A 73 -12.35 6.45 -38.30
CA GLY A 73 -13.55 7.28 -38.13
C GLY A 73 -14.56 6.81 -37.10
N LYS A 74 -14.17 6.73 -35.82
CA LYS A 74 -15.15 6.86 -34.73
C LYS A 74 -14.53 7.46 -33.47
N THR A 75 -14.66 8.77 -33.33
CA THR A 75 -14.43 9.50 -32.07
C THR A 75 -15.59 9.17 -31.13
N VAL A 76 -15.40 8.18 -30.25
CA VAL A 76 -16.18 8.13 -29.01
C VAL A 76 -15.54 9.10 -28.05
N GLU A 77 -16.35 10.04 -27.56
CA GLU A 77 -15.94 11.14 -26.70
C GLU A 77 -15.21 10.56 -25.48
N ALA A 78 -13.89 10.68 -25.52
CA ALA A 78 -13.06 10.43 -24.36
C ALA A 78 -13.52 11.45 -23.31
N MET A 79 -14.11 10.96 -22.23
CA MET A 79 -14.22 11.76 -21.01
C MET A 79 -12.79 12.04 -20.57
N GLU A 80 -12.29 13.19 -21.01
CA GLU A 80 -11.02 13.80 -20.66
C GLU A 80 -10.90 13.82 -19.13
N ASP A 81 -9.69 13.61 -18.58
CA ASP A 81 -9.36 13.53 -17.14
C ASP A 81 -9.17 12.12 -16.51
N ASN A 82 -8.88 11.08 -17.30
CA ASN A 82 -8.46 9.75 -16.79
C ASN A 82 -6.95 9.46 -17.02
N ASP A 83 -6.08 10.31 -16.48
CA ASP A 83 -4.61 10.28 -16.63
C ASP A 83 -3.88 9.12 -15.89
N GLY A 84 -4.46 7.93 -15.72
CA GLY A 84 -3.75 6.87 -14.96
C GLY A 84 -3.44 7.23 -13.50
N SER A 85 -4.12 8.25 -12.95
CA SER A 85 -4.02 8.67 -11.55
C SER A 85 -4.60 7.66 -10.56
N PHE A 86 -4.89 6.43 -10.99
CA PHE A 86 -5.49 5.38 -10.17
C PHE A 86 -4.45 4.35 -9.76
N PHE A 87 -4.66 3.75 -8.60
CA PHE A 87 -3.88 2.61 -8.16
C PHE A 87 -4.73 1.71 -7.28
N THR A 88 -4.29 0.46 -7.17
CA THR A 88 -4.95 -0.55 -6.34
C THR A 88 -4.02 -1.04 -5.25
N ILE A 89 -4.61 -1.37 -4.12
CA ILE A 89 -3.99 -2.08 -3.02
C ILE A 89 -4.82 -3.32 -2.77
N GLU A 90 -4.24 -4.48 -2.99
CA GLU A 90 -4.85 -5.76 -2.65
C GLU A 90 -4.63 -6.04 -1.16
N LEU A 91 -5.71 -6.35 -0.46
CA LEU A 91 -5.70 -6.85 0.91
C LEU A 91 -6.28 -8.27 0.90
N ASN A 92 -6.17 -8.99 2.02
CA ASN A 92 -6.60 -10.39 2.14
C ASN A 92 -7.97 -10.71 1.52
N GLU A 93 -9.02 -9.94 1.84
CA GLU A 93 -10.37 -10.20 1.35
C GLU A 93 -10.94 -9.06 0.49
N ARG A 94 -10.14 -8.00 0.22
CA ARG A 94 -10.65 -6.74 -0.34
C ARG A 94 -9.60 -6.07 -1.21
N ILE A 95 -10.06 -5.40 -2.27
CA ILE A 95 -9.21 -4.55 -3.10
C ILE A 95 -9.63 -3.10 -2.92
N TYR A 96 -8.69 -2.23 -2.59
CA TYR A 96 -8.92 -0.79 -2.53
C TYR A 96 -8.48 -0.14 -3.83
N THR A 97 -9.43 0.43 -4.56
CA THR A 97 -9.15 1.32 -5.69
C THR A 97 -9.08 2.75 -5.20
N LEU A 98 -7.93 3.39 -5.42
CA LEU A 98 -7.61 4.75 -5.01
C LEU A 98 -7.33 5.61 -6.25
N LYS A 99 -7.78 6.86 -6.21
CA LYS A 99 -7.50 7.89 -7.21
C LYS A 99 -6.74 9.04 -6.56
N ALA A 100 -5.57 9.35 -7.10
CA ALA A 100 -4.78 10.53 -6.80
C ALA A 100 -5.17 11.70 -7.72
N ASP A 101 -4.64 12.88 -7.43
CA ASP A 101 -4.93 14.08 -8.22
C ASP A 101 -4.27 14.04 -9.61
N ASN A 102 -3.15 13.31 -9.77
CA ASN A 102 -2.40 13.17 -11.03
C ASN A 102 -1.60 11.84 -11.06
N LEU A 103 -1.14 11.43 -12.25
CA LEU A 103 -0.33 10.23 -12.44
C LEU A 103 0.92 10.21 -11.56
N LYS A 104 1.63 11.34 -11.52
CA LYS A 104 2.89 11.46 -10.76
C LYS A 104 2.67 11.18 -9.27
N GLU A 105 1.60 11.71 -8.69
CA GLU A 105 1.22 11.43 -7.31
C GLU A 105 0.81 9.97 -7.13
N ALA A 106 0.02 9.38 -8.03
CA ALA A 106 -0.32 7.96 -7.96
C ALA A 106 0.94 7.06 -7.96
N LEU A 107 1.88 7.33 -8.86
CA LEU A 107 3.17 6.63 -8.92
C LEU A 107 3.99 6.83 -7.65
N ARG A 108 4.02 8.05 -7.11
CA ARG A 108 4.69 8.35 -5.84
C ARG A 108 4.10 7.55 -4.68
N TRP A 109 2.77 7.45 -4.59
CA TRP A 109 2.09 6.62 -3.60
C TRP A 109 2.48 5.15 -3.76
N VAL A 110 2.35 4.59 -4.97
CA VAL A 110 2.70 3.18 -5.24
C VAL A 110 4.16 2.86 -4.91
N ALA A 111 5.10 3.69 -5.34
CA ALA A 111 6.52 3.51 -5.07
C ALA A 111 6.82 3.55 -3.56
N THR A 112 6.24 4.52 -2.85
CA THR A 112 6.41 4.66 -1.40
C THR A 112 5.85 3.47 -0.64
N LEU A 113 4.61 3.07 -0.95
CA LEU A 113 3.95 1.95 -0.26
C LEU A 113 4.69 0.63 -0.50
N ASN A 114 5.21 0.40 -1.71
CA ASN A 114 6.04 -0.77 -2.01
C ASN A 114 7.38 -0.73 -1.26
N ALA A 115 8.03 0.43 -1.17
CA ALA A 115 9.26 0.58 -0.39
C ALA A 115 9.04 0.28 1.10
N LEU A 116 7.95 0.79 1.69
CA LEU A 116 7.58 0.54 3.10
C LEU A 116 7.19 -0.92 3.35
N LYS A 117 6.54 -1.57 2.37
CA LYS A 117 6.23 -3.00 2.41
C LYS A 117 7.51 -3.84 2.49
N VAL A 118 8.50 -3.57 1.63
CA VAL A 118 9.79 -4.29 1.64
C VAL A 118 10.62 -3.97 2.89
N GLY A 119 10.60 -2.71 3.34
CA GLY A 119 11.31 -2.27 4.54
C GLY A 119 10.86 -3.01 5.81
N GLY A 120 9.54 -3.20 6.00
CA GLY A 120 9.01 -3.91 7.17
C GLY A 120 9.31 -5.41 7.18
N GLN A 121 9.33 -6.06 6.01
CA GLN A 121 9.67 -7.48 5.90
C GLN A 121 11.12 -7.80 6.32
N ASN A 122 12.03 -6.82 6.22
CA ASN A 122 13.41 -6.97 6.70
C ASN A 122 13.53 -6.84 8.23
N GLU A 123 12.56 -6.21 8.88
CA GLU A 123 12.56 -6.00 10.33
C GLU A 123 11.97 -7.22 11.06
N GLU A 124 10.92 -7.85 10.51
CA GLU A 124 10.33 -9.09 11.04
C GLU A 124 11.34 -10.26 11.06
N ARG A 125 12.18 -10.40 10.02
CA ARG A 125 13.26 -11.43 9.99
C ARG A 125 14.36 -11.23 11.03
N LYS A 126 14.47 -10.06 11.64
CA LYS A 126 15.49 -9.77 12.66
C LYS A 126 15.03 -10.14 14.08
N GLY A 127 13.72 -10.25 14.29
CA GLY A 127 13.14 -10.68 15.57
C GLY A 127 13.22 -12.19 15.80
N GLU A 128 13.12 -13.00 14.74
CA GLU A 128 13.03 -14.48 14.87
C GLU A 128 14.36 -15.18 15.19
N LEU A 129 15.50 -14.49 15.05
CA LEU A 129 16.83 -15.01 15.38
C LEU A 129 17.25 -14.81 16.85
N ALA A 130 16.46 -14.08 17.65
CA ALA A 130 16.80 -13.80 19.05
C ALA A 130 16.25 -14.82 20.07
N ASP A 131 15.29 -15.68 19.68
CA ASP A 131 14.61 -16.60 20.59
C ASP A 131 15.18 -18.04 20.60
N VAL A 132 16.22 -18.34 19.81
CA VAL A 132 16.84 -19.68 19.75
C VAL A 132 18.01 -19.86 20.75
N GLU A 133 18.45 -18.81 21.45
CA GLU A 133 19.58 -18.89 22.38
C GLU A 133 19.17 -18.78 23.87
N LYS A 134 18.12 -19.52 24.31
CA LYS A 134 17.83 -19.66 25.75
C LYS A 134 17.56 -21.07 26.27
N THR A 135 17.74 -22.12 25.46
CA THR A 135 17.62 -23.51 25.94
C THR A 135 18.92 -24.27 25.73
N GLN A 136 19.99 -23.90 26.45
CA GLN A 136 21.19 -24.74 26.47
C GLN A 136 22.14 -24.55 27.66
N ARG A 137 21.65 -24.39 28.90
CA ARG A 137 22.42 -24.72 30.13
C ARG A 137 21.43 -25.01 31.27
N GLY A 138 21.38 -26.15 31.94
CA GLY A 138 22.13 -27.38 31.80
C GLY A 138 21.40 -28.49 32.57
N GLY A 139 21.35 -29.68 31.98
CA GLY A 139 21.16 -30.92 32.71
C GLY A 139 22.53 -31.45 33.12
N CYS A 140 22.71 -31.72 34.41
CA CYS A 140 23.69 -32.65 34.98
C CYS A 140 23.23 -32.90 36.43
N MET A 141 22.41 -33.93 36.66
CA MET A 141 22.75 -35.30 37.06
C MET A 141 22.45 -35.51 38.57
N PRO A 142 22.03 -36.73 38.95
CA PRO A 142 21.51 -37.04 40.27
C PRO A 142 22.64 -37.44 41.22
N CYS A 143 22.52 -37.06 42.50
CA CYS A 143 23.30 -37.69 43.56
C CYS A 143 22.36 -38.48 44.47
N CYS A 144 22.50 -39.80 44.40
CA CYS A 144 22.02 -40.77 45.37
C CYS A 144 22.90 -40.72 46.62
N ALA A 145 22.29 -40.85 47.81
CA ALA A 145 22.67 -41.71 48.95
C ALA A 145 21.96 -41.23 50.22
#